data_AF-A0A072UJU4-F1
#
_entry.id   AF-A0A072UJU4-F1
#
_cell.length_a   1.000
_cell.length_b   1.000
_cell.length_c   1.000
_cell.angle_alpha   90.00
_cell.angle_beta   90.00
_cell.angle_gamma   90.00
#
_symmetry.space_group_name_H-M   'P 1'
#
loop_
_entity.id
_entity.type
_entity.pdbx_description
1 polymer ?
#
loop_
_entity_poly.entity_id
_entity_poly.type
_entity_poly.pdbx_seq_one_letter_code
_entity_poly.pdbx_strand_id
1 'polypeptide(L)'
;MTTLKEVKEKIVRAWTDHVLHLGCRTTNRVESAHALVKKYLDNSVGVLGTCWEKINDMLVLQFTAIQTTFGQSVTVLEHRFKDVTLYSGLGGHVYALDNIVMEESRCRKTLCMDKEIFGCVQRTSYGLQCACEIATKLLEGKQILLDEIHHHWHRLRMGEESNEDGFYVEDELKSIQERLKKLPFHMKLEVKEVLRQLSPSPTTSSFKRKKCARLGKTSLSPLPPPSRCPKPKHIPVMRPIDYMTCFMLPFIEKVVDIIGDGHCGFQAIAEFMGLTEQNHIMIRRHLIQELKDHRDDYVEVYAGENRYNYILNGLHPPANMKGCAHLVDKWLTFSHMEYIVANYYKGCVVVLTNLEVGKSKSFFPLRGSPPPGKQKTSIMCLGVIPNHFVLIYLKNGCPLPPSSTEWHNHKKEDAVT
;
A
#
# COMPACT_ATOMS: atom_id res chain seq x y z
N MET A 1 -15.54 -17.46 -37.29
CA MET A 1 -15.22 -16.34 -36.37
C MET A 1 -15.88 -16.61 -35.01
N THR A 2 -15.40 -17.64 -34.29
CA THR A 2 -16.13 -18.21 -33.12
C THR A 2 -15.24 -18.58 -31.94
N THR A 3 -13.91 -18.53 -32.06
CA THR A 3 -12.97 -18.91 -30.99
C THR A 3 -12.89 -17.91 -29.84
N LEU A 4 -13.19 -16.62 -30.07
CA LEU A 4 -13.11 -15.60 -29.02
C LEU A 4 -14.22 -15.71 -27.97
N LYS A 5 -15.39 -16.28 -28.32
CA LYS A 5 -16.52 -16.46 -27.40
C LYS A 5 -16.19 -17.45 -26.29
N GLU A 6 -15.45 -18.51 -26.61
CA GLU A 6 -15.09 -19.60 -25.68
C GLU A 6 -14.03 -19.18 -24.66
N VAL A 7 -13.17 -18.22 -25.01
CA VAL A 7 -12.11 -17.70 -24.11
C VAL A 7 -12.41 -16.34 -23.50
N LYS A 8 -13.50 -15.67 -23.91
CA LYS A 8 -13.87 -14.32 -23.43
C LYS A 8 -13.84 -14.21 -21.91
N GLU A 9 -14.42 -15.17 -21.20
CA GLU A 9 -14.46 -15.14 -19.74
C GLU A 9 -13.09 -15.32 -19.09
N LYS A 10 -12.17 -16.06 -19.73
CA LYS A 10 -10.79 -16.23 -19.24
C LYS A 10 -10.00 -14.95 -19.44
N ILE A 11 -10.17 -14.28 -20.59
CA ILE A 11 -9.54 -12.99 -20.89
C ILE A 11 -10.04 -11.90 -19.95
N VAL A 12 -11.35 -11.83 -19.72
CA VAL A 12 -11.95 -10.87 -18.79
C VAL A 12 -11.45 -11.12 -17.37
N ARG A 13 -11.47 -12.39 -16.90
CA ARG A 13 -10.95 -12.73 -15.56
C ARG A 13 -9.46 -12.40 -15.40
N ALA A 14 -8.63 -12.72 -16.39
CA ALA A 14 -7.20 -12.38 -16.38
C ALA A 14 -6.93 -10.88 -16.22
N TRP A 15 -7.90 -10.02 -16.50
CA TRP A 15 -7.80 -8.59 -16.27
C TRP A 15 -8.53 -8.14 -15.00
N THR A 16 -9.77 -8.59 -14.78
CA THR A 16 -10.60 -8.14 -13.65
C THR A 16 -10.09 -8.66 -12.31
N ASP A 17 -9.44 -9.82 -12.28
CA ASP A 17 -8.99 -10.45 -11.04
C ASP A 17 -7.70 -9.78 -10.48
N HIS A 18 -7.17 -8.79 -11.19
CA HIS A 18 -6.01 -7.98 -10.79
C HIS A 18 -6.33 -6.49 -10.59
N VAL A 19 -7.61 -6.10 -10.71
CA VAL A 19 -8.05 -4.72 -10.55
C VAL A 19 -9.02 -4.62 -9.38
N LEU A 20 -8.74 -3.72 -8.44
CA LEU A 20 -9.61 -3.42 -7.33
C LEU A 20 -10.91 -2.79 -7.85
N HIS A 21 -11.98 -3.59 -7.87
CA HIS A 21 -13.30 -3.17 -8.35
C HIS A 21 -14.39 -3.33 -7.31
N LEU A 22 -14.09 -3.90 -6.13
CA LEU A 22 -14.98 -3.99 -4.96
C LEU A 22 -16.33 -4.64 -5.29
N GLY A 23 -16.31 -5.66 -6.16
CA GLY A 23 -17.52 -6.32 -6.68
C GLY A 23 -18.23 -5.60 -7.85
N CYS A 24 -17.87 -4.37 -8.19
CA CYS A 24 -18.44 -3.65 -9.34
C CYS A 24 -17.80 -4.09 -10.67
N ARG A 25 -18.37 -5.12 -11.31
CA ARG A 25 -17.90 -5.65 -12.60
C ARG A 25 -18.65 -5.11 -13.83
N THR A 26 -19.62 -4.22 -13.63
CA THR A 26 -20.46 -3.65 -14.70
C THR A 26 -20.05 -2.19 -14.99
N THR A 27 -19.91 -1.88 -16.27
CA THR A 27 -19.72 -0.50 -16.77
C THR A 27 -21.04 0.20 -17.03
N ASN A 28 -22.18 -0.50 -16.87
CA ASN A 28 -23.48 -0.02 -17.30
C ASN A 28 -24.42 0.32 -16.13
N ARG A 29 -23.91 1.13 -15.20
CA ARG A 29 -24.70 1.66 -14.08
C ARG A 29 -25.90 2.49 -14.56
N VAL A 30 -25.75 3.14 -15.72
CA VAL A 30 -26.77 4.01 -16.32
C VAL A 30 -27.96 3.18 -16.83
N GLU A 31 -27.74 2.05 -17.51
CA GLU A 31 -28.84 1.20 -17.98
C GLU A 31 -29.61 0.55 -16.82
N SER A 32 -28.92 0.13 -15.75
CA SER A 32 -29.60 -0.42 -14.56
C SER A 32 -30.46 0.64 -13.85
N ALA A 33 -29.97 1.87 -13.71
CA ALA A 33 -30.73 2.96 -13.13
C ALA A 33 -31.91 3.35 -14.02
N HIS A 34 -31.69 3.43 -15.33
CA HIS A 34 -32.72 3.71 -16.32
C HIS A 34 -33.81 2.63 -16.37
N ALA A 35 -33.44 1.35 -16.31
CA ALA A 35 -34.38 0.24 -16.24
C ALA A 35 -35.24 0.28 -14.97
N LEU A 36 -34.64 0.66 -13.83
CA LEU A 36 -35.37 0.81 -12.58
C LEU A 36 -36.35 1.99 -12.64
N VAL A 37 -35.90 3.17 -13.11
CA VAL A 37 -36.77 4.33 -13.31
C VAL A 37 -37.91 3.99 -14.26
N LYS A 38 -37.63 3.29 -15.36
CA LYS A 38 -38.66 2.83 -16.31
C LYS A 38 -39.69 1.90 -15.67
N LYS A 39 -39.26 1.02 -14.76
CA LYS A 39 -40.18 0.14 -14.00
C LYS A 39 -41.12 0.94 -13.08
N TYR A 40 -40.61 1.99 -12.43
CA TYR A 40 -41.41 2.83 -11.52
C TYR A 40 -42.33 3.80 -12.27
N LEU A 41 -41.89 4.30 -13.43
CA LEU A 41 -42.71 5.13 -14.30
C LEU A 41 -43.77 4.30 -15.05
N ASP A 42 -43.49 3.02 -15.35
CA ASP A 42 -44.37 2.11 -16.08
C ASP A 42 -44.91 2.76 -17.38
N ASN A 43 -46.19 2.59 -17.74
CA ASN A 43 -46.82 3.28 -18.87
C ASN A 43 -47.31 4.69 -18.52
N SER A 44 -46.69 5.41 -17.58
CA SER A 44 -47.14 6.74 -17.14
C SER A 44 -47.37 7.68 -18.34
N VAL A 45 -48.64 8.02 -18.61
CA VAL A 45 -49.08 9.05 -19.55
C VAL A 45 -49.38 10.38 -18.83
N GLY A 46 -48.87 10.54 -17.59
CA GLY A 46 -49.21 11.65 -16.70
C GLY A 46 -48.40 12.93 -16.95
N VAL A 47 -48.87 14.06 -16.40
CA VAL A 47 -48.14 15.34 -16.38
C VAL A 47 -46.88 15.26 -15.51
N LEU A 48 -45.88 16.09 -15.82
CA LEU A 48 -44.53 16.04 -15.25
C LEU A 48 -44.48 15.89 -13.72
N GLY A 49 -45.40 16.54 -12.99
CA GLY A 49 -45.49 16.43 -11.53
C GLY A 49 -45.72 15.00 -11.02
N THR A 50 -46.57 14.23 -11.69
CA THR A 50 -46.85 12.82 -11.33
C THR A 50 -45.66 11.90 -11.60
N CYS A 51 -44.85 12.21 -12.61
CA CYS A 51 -43.61 11.48 -12.88
C CYS A 51 -42.54 11.81 -11.84
N TRP A 52 -42.47 13.07 -11.41
CA TRP A 52 -41.56 13.51 -10.35
C TRP A 52 -41.87 12.82 -9.01
N GLU A 53 -43.14 12.77 -8.61
CA GLU A 53 -43.57 12.08 -7.37
C GLU A 53 -43.17 10.60 -7.38
N LYS A 54 -43.40 9.89 -8.50
CA LYS A 54 -43.01 8.48 -8.65
C LYS A 54 -41.49 8.26 -8.57
N ILE A 55 -40.70 9.17 -9.15
CA ILE A 55 -39.23 9.11 -9.06
C ILE A 55 -38.78 9.41 -7.63
N ASN A 56 -39.40 10.38 -6.96
CA ASN A 56 -39.11 10.70 -5.57
C ASN A 56 -39.42 9.51 -4.65
N ASP A 57 -40.59 8.87 -4.80
CA ASP A 57 -40.96 7.68 -4.04
C ASP A 57 -40.00 6.52 -4.28
N MET A 58 -39.58 6.31 -5.53
CA MET A 58 -38.54 5.32 -5.86
C MET A 58 -37.24 5.60 -5.09
N LEU A 59 -36.75 6.84 -5.12
CA LEU A 59 -35.51 7.23 -4.44
C LEU A 59 -35.63 7.06 -2.92
N VAL A 60 -36.75 7.47 -2.33
CA VAL A 60 -37.03 7.28 -0.90
C VAL A 60 -37.04 5.80 -0.54
N LEU A 61 -37.72 4.95 -1.32
CA LEU A 61 -37.75 3.50 -1.08
C LEU A 61 -36.37 2.86 -1.19
N GLN A 62 -35.58 3.24 -2.21
CA GLN A 62 -34.20 2.76 -2.34
C GLN A 62 -33.33 3.19 -1.15
N PHE A 63 -33.46 4.45 -0.74
CA PHE A 63 -32.74 5.00 0.39
C PHE A 63 -33.10 4.27 1.70
N THR A 64 -34.39 4.10 1.97
CA THR A 64 -34.87 3.35 3.15
C THR A 64 -34.42 1.90 3.11
N ALA A 65 -34.44 1.24 1.95
CA ALA A 65 -33.94 -0.14 1.82
C ALA A 65 -32.45 -0.24 2.16
N ILE A 66 -31.62 0.65 1.59
CA ILE A 66 -30.18 0.70 1.88
C ILE A 66 -29.93 0.95 3.37
N GLN A 67 -30.58 1.96 3.95
CA GLN A 67 -30.46 2.25 5.39
C GLN A 67 -30.89 1.07 6.26
N THR A 68 -31.95 0.36 5.89
CA THR A 68 -32.43 -0.83 6.61
C THR A 68 -31.39 -1.96 6.56
N THR A 69 -30.80 -2.22 5.39
CA THR A 69 -29.74 -3.25 5.25
C THR A 69 -28.49 -2.91 6.06
N PHE A 70 -28.12 -1.63 6.14
CA PHE A 70 -27.04 -1.18 7.01
C PHE A 70 -27.39 -1.33 8.48
N GLY A 71 -28.60 -0.93 8.90
CA GLY A 71 -29.07 -1.11 10.27
C GLY A 71 -29.07 -2.58 10.71
N GLN A 72 -29.50 -3.49 9.84
CA GLN A 72 -29.42 -4.93 10.05
C GLN A 72 -27.98 -5.41 10.19
N SER A 73 -27.09 -4.96 9.31
CA SER A 73 -25.66 -5.32 9.34
C SER A 73 -24.99 -4.88 10.65
N VAL A 74 -25.28 -3.66 11.13
CA VAL A 74 -24.72 -3.12 12.38
C VAL A 74 -25.26 -3.84 13.63
N THR A 75 -26.55 -4.18 13.63
CA THR A 75 -27.26 -4.60 14.85
C THR A 75 -27.24 -6.12 15.04
N VAL A 76 -27.11 -6.89 13.96
CA VAL A 76 -27.20 -8.35 13.97
C VAL A 76 -25.85 -8.96 13.60
N LEU A 77 -25.05 -9.32 14.61
CA LEU A 77 -23.98 -10.29 14.40
C LEU A 77 -24.63 -11.68 14.27
N GLU A 78 -24.64 -12.25 13.07
CA GLU A 78 -25.21 -13.58 12.88
C GLU A 78 -24.57 -14.60 13.83
N HIS A 79 -25.39 -15.52 14.36
CA HIS A 79 -24.94 -16.54 15.33
C HIS A 79 -23.74 -17.36 14.82
N ARG A 80 -23.60 -17.53 13.50
CA ARG A 80 -22.48 -18.24 12.88
C ARG A 80 -21.12 -17.54 13.01
N PHE A 81 -21.10 -16.24 13.31
CA PHE A 81 -19.87 -15.47 13.54
C PHE A 81 -19.58 -15.27 15.03
N LYS A 82 -20.55 -15.61 15.88
CA LYS A 82 -20.43 -15.51 17.32
C LYS A 82 -19.47 -16.58 17.83
N ASP A 83 -18.58 -16.19 18.74
CA ASP A 83 -17.61 -17.08 19.41
C ASP A 83 -16.58 -17.75 18.47
N VAL A 84 -16.43 -17.24 17.24
CA VAL A 84 -15.40 -17.68 16.29
C VAL A 84 -14.22 -16.71 16.32
N THR A 85 -13.04 -17.19 16.75
CA THR A 85 -11.81 -16.39 16.89
C THR A 85 -11.41 -15.65 15.62
N LEU A 86 -11.71 -16.18 14.44
CA LEU A 86 -11.39 -15.51 13.16
C LEU A 86 -12.17 -14.19 12.99
N TYR A 87 -13.41 -14.11 13.47
CA TYR A 87 -14.33 -13.01 13.22
C TYR A 87 -14.47 -12.03 14.39
N SER A 88 -13.87 -12.33 15.55
CA SER A 88 -14.00 -11.53 16.77
C SER A 88 -13.52 -10.08 16.62
N GLY A 89 -12.60 -9.81 15.69
CA GLY A 89 -12.09 -8.46 15.41
C GLY A 89 -12.98 -7.59 14.51
N LEU A 90 -14.06 -8.15 13.93
CA LEU A 90 -14.91 -7.45 12.94
C LEU A 90 -16.17 -6.83 13.56
N GLY A 91 -16.61 -7.34 14.72
CA GLY A 91 -17.68 -6.75 15.53
C GLY A 91 -19.03 -6.49 14.82
N GLY A 92 -19.30 -7.11 13.66
CA GLY A 92 -20.53 -6.88 12.88
C GLY A 92 -20.48 -5.68 11.91
N HIS A 93 -19.34 -5.01 11.73
CA HIS A 93 -19.27 -3.72 11.01
C HIS A 93 -18.90 -3.84 9.53
N VAL A 94 -18.98 -5.04 8.94
CA VAL A 94 -18.46 -5.29 7.59
C VAL A 94 -19.52 -5.88 6.69
N TYR A 95 -19.86 -5.18 5.59
CA TYR A 95 -20.85 -5.64 4.59
C TYR A 95 -20.33 -6.81 3.70
N ALA A 96 -19.12 -7.29 3.97
CA ALA A 96 -18.41 -8.29 3.18
C ALA A 96 -18.24 -9.64 3.89
N LEU A 97 -18.90 -9.87 5.03
CA LEU A 97 -18.75 -11.10 5.81
C LEU A 97 -19.00 -12.37 4.99
N ASP A 98 -20.02 -12.38 4.14
CA ASP A 98 -20.31 -13.55 3.27
C ASP A 98 -19.19 -13.87 2.28
N ASN A 99 -18.51 -12.84 1.74
CA ASN A 99 -17.34 -13.05 0.88
C ASN A 99 -16.18 -13.68 1.66
N ILE A 100 -15.99 -13.27 2.92
CA ILE A 100 -14.95 -13.83 3.80
C ILE A 100 -15.28 -15.28 4.17
N VAL A 101 -16.55 -15.61 4.45
CA VAL A 101 -17.00 -16.99 4.72
C VAL A 101 -16.79 -17.90 3.52
N MET A 102 -17.04 -17.39 2.32
CA MET A 102 -16.82 -18.13 1.09
C MET A 102 -15.34 -18.51 0.93
N GLU A 103 -14.43 -17.58 1.22
CA GLU A 103 -12.98 -17.86 1.19
C GLU A 103 -12.51 -18.73 2.34
N GLU A 104 -13.10 -18.60 3.53
CA GLU A 104 -12.83 -19.53 4.64
C GLU A 104 -13.20 -20.96 4.25
N SER A 105 -14.38 -21.14 3.66
CA SER A 105 -14.85 -22.43 3.14
C SER A 105 -13.94 -22.96 2.03
N ARG A 106 -13.45 -22.07 1.15
CA ARG A 106 -12.50 -22.41 0.08
C ARG A 106 -11.16 -22.86 0.65
N CYS A 107 -10.61 -22.13 1.62
CA CYS A 107 -9.42 -22.49 2.37
C CYS A 107 -9.54 -23.89 3.00
N ARG A 108 -10.63 -24.14 3.73
CA ARG A 108 -10.85 -25.41 4.45
C ARG A 108 -10.96 -26.63 3.53
N LYS A 109 -11.44 -26.47 2.30
CA LYS A 109 -11.58 -27.58 1.33
C LYS A 109 -10.26 -28.01 0.70
N THR A 110 -9.31 -27.10 0.54
CA THR A 110 -8.07 -27.35 -0.19
C THR A 110 -6.84 -27.51 0.70
N LEU A 111 -6.90 -27.08 1.98
CA LEU A 111 -5.82 -27.22 2.99
C LEU A 111 -4.42 -26.73 2.53
N CYS A 112 -4.38 -25.91 1.49
CA CYS A 112 -3.17 -25.43 0.87
C CYS A 112 -2.92 -23.97 1.30
N MET A 113 -1.67 -23.53 1.35
CA MET A 113 -1.29 -22.13 1.63
C MET A 113 -0.62 -21.45 0.43
N ASP A 114 -0.62 -22.13 -0.72
CA ASP A 114 0.12 -21.70 -1.90
C ASP A 114 -0.65 -20.64 -2.70
N LYS A 115 -0.07 -19.44 -2.82
CA LYS A 115 -0.65 -18.30 -3.55
C LYS A 115 -0.93 -18.65 -5.02
N GLU A 116 -0.16 -19.57 -5.60
CA GLU A 116 -0.35 -20.02 -6.99
C GLU A 116 -1.61 -20.89 -7.16
N ILE A 117 -2.06 -21.57 -6.12
CA ILE A 117 -3.22 -22.47 -6.15
C ILE A 117 -4.53 -21.70 -5.88
N PHE A 118 -4.51 -20.66 -5.03
CA PHE A 118 -5.74 -19.92 -4.68
C PHE A 118 -6.09 -18.80 -5.64
N GLY A 119 -5.10 -18.08 -6.17
CA GLY A 119 -5.33 -16.79 -6.79
C GLY A 119 -5.94 -15.81 -5.78
N CYS A 120 -5.21 -14.76 -5.41
CA CYS A 120 -5.62 -13.83 -4.36
C CYS A 120 -6.72 -12.84 -4.80
N VAL A 121 -7.71 -13.28 -5.58
CA VAL A 121 -8.75 -12.43 -6.21
C VAL A 121 -9.53 -11.61 -5.18
N GLN A 122 -9.80 -12.17 -4.01
CA GLN A 122 -10.51 -11.43 -2.95
C GLN A 122 -9.66 -10.29 -2.40
N ARG A 123 -8.34 -10.47 -2.34
CA ARG A 123 -7.40 -9.43 -1.93
C ARG A 123 -7.24 -8.38 -3.03
N THR A 124 -7.03 -8.81 -4.26
CA THR A 124 -6.72 -7.91 -5.39
C THR A 124 -7.94 -7.17 -5.91
N SER A 125 -9.10 -7.84 -6.00
CA SER A 125 -10.30 -7.28 -6.63
C SER A 125 -11.33 -6.76 -5.64
N TYR A 126 -11.36 -7.27 -4.41
CA TYR A 126 -12.32 -6.87 -3.39
C TYR A 126 -11.66 -6.18 -2.18
N GLY A 127 -10.33 -6.20 -2.03
CA GLY A 127 -9.67 -5.63 -0.86
C GLY A 127 -10.04 -6.35 0.45
N LEU A 128 -10.38 -7.64 0.35
CA LEU A 128 -10.73 -8.54 1.46
C LEU A 128 -9.62 -9.57 1.69
N GLN A 129 -9.68 -10.29 2.82
CA GLN A 129 -8.73 -11.38 3.09
C GLN A 129 -8.95 -12.54 2.09
N CYS A 130 -7.88 -12.98 1.43
CA CYS A 130 -7.95 -14.17 0.56
C CYS A 130 -7.96 -15.47 1.36
N ALA A 131 -8.38 -16.57 0.74
CA ALA A 131 -8.31 -17.92 1.33
C ALA A 131 -6.91 -18.25 1.88
N CYS A 132 -5.85 -17.81 1.20
CA CYS A 132 -4.45 -17.95 1.64
C CYS A 132 -4.12 -17.23 2.96
N GLU A 133 -4.59 -15.98 3.10
CA GLU A 133 -4.38 -15.16 4.30
C GLU A 133 -5.24 -15.67 5.46
N ILE A 134 -6.48 -16.09 5.16
CA ILE A 134 -7.37 -16.73 6.13
C ILE A 134 -6.77 -18.05 6.64
N ALA A 135 -6.18 -18.87 5.77
CA ALA A 135 -5.50 -20.11 6.16
C ALA A 135 -4.38 -19.84 7.17
N THR A 136 -3.58 -18.79 6.92
CA THR A 136 -2.49 -18.39 7.81
C THR A 136 -3.03 -17.93 9.17
N LYS A 137 -4.07 -17.09 9.17
CA LYS A 137 -4.70 -16.61 10.41
C LYS A 137 -5.31 -17.75 11.23
N LEU A 138 -5.95 -18.72 10.58
CA LEU A 138 -6.49 -19.90 11.25
C LEU A 138 -5.40 -20.76 11.90
N LEU A 139 -4.24 -20.93 11.25
CA LEU A 139 -3.09 -21.66 11.81
C LEU A 139 -2.46 -20.93 13.00
N GLU A 140 -2.42 -19.60 12.94
CA GLU A 140 -1.85 -18.76 13.99
C GLU A 140 -2.83 -18.46 15.13
N GLY A 141 -4.10 -18.89 15.01
CA GLY A 141 -5.15 -18.58 15.98
C GLY A 141 -5.46 -17.08 16.07
N LYS A 142 -5.25 -16.33 14.99
CA LYS A 142 -5.45 -14.88 14.94
C LYS A 142 -6.81 -14.51 14.34
N GLN A 143 -7.32 -13.37 14.78
CA GLN A 143 -8.52 -12.75 14.22
C GLN A 143 -8.21 -11.93 12.95
N ILE A 144 -9.23 -11.71 12.13
CA ILE A 144 -9.20 -10.69 11.08
C ILE A 144 -9.46 -9.34 11.74
N LEU A 145 -8.58 -8.39 11.49
CA LEU A 145 -8.70 -7.04 12.01
C LEU A 145 -9.42 -6.14 10.99
N LEU A 146 -10.06 -5.09 11.49
CA LEU A 146 -10.86 -4.19 10.66
C LEU A 146 -10.00 -3.39 9.66
N ASP A 147 -8.77 -3.02 10.04
CA ASP A 147 -7.78 -2.33 9.20
C ASP A 147 -7.25 -3.19 8.04
N GLU A 148 -7.40 -4.51 8.12
CA GLU A 148 -6.99 -5.44 7.07
C GLU A 148 -8.00 -5.54 5.92
N ILE A 149 -9.18 -4.93 6.08
CA ILE A 149 -10.28 -4.89 5.13
C ILE A 149 -10.40 -3.48 4.54
N HIS A 150 -10.57 -3.40 3.22
CA HIS A 150 -10.69 -2.12 2.53
C HIS A 150 -11.86 -1.28 3.05
N HIS A 151 -11.61 0.02 3.27
CA HIS A 151 -12.54 0.95 3.93
C HIS A 151 -13.95 1.00 3.33
N HIS A 152 -14.09 0.71 2.03
CA HIS A 152 -15.37 0.56 1.35
C HIS A 152 -16.34 -0.36 2.10
N TRP A 153 -15.85 -1.46 2.68
CA TRP A 153 -16.69 -2.46 3.34
C TRP A 153 -17.09 -2.08 4.77
N HIS A 154 -16.48 -1.04 5.33
CA HIS A 154 -16.83 -0.45 6.64
C HIS A 154 -17.97 0.55 6.53
N ARG A 155 -18.26 1.06 5.32
CA ARG A 155 -19.26 2.09 5.09
C ARG A 155 -20.67 1.52 5.22
N LEU A 156 -21.23 1.64 6.43
CA LEU A 156 -22.61 1.24 6.77
C LEU A 156 -23.54 2.46 6.99
N ARG A 157 -23.24 3.61 6.38
CA ARG A 157 -24.07 4.82 6.46
C ARG A 157 -24.03 5.60 5.15
N MET A 158 -25.13 6.29 4.84
CA MET A 158 -25.25 7.25 3.73
C MET A 158 -25.22 8.67 4.33
N GLY A 159 -24.26 9.50 3.97
CA GLY A 159 -24.08 10.88 4.45
C GLY A 159 -22.75 11.47 3.99
N GLU A 160 -22.64 12.80 3.99
CA GLU A 160 -21.42 13.53 3.61
C GLU A 160 -20.23 12.99 4.40
N GLU A 161 -19.11 12.80 3.71
CA GLU A 161 -17.82 12.51 4.32
C GLU A 161 -17.55 13.63 5.32
N SER A 162 -17.73 13.34 6.62
CA SER A 162 -17.18 14.19 7.66
C SER A 162 -15.69 14.28 7.34
N ASN A 163 -15.22 15.47 6.95
CA ASN A 163 -13.82 15.76 6.62
C ASN A 163 -12.88 14.95 7.53
N GLU A 164 -12.37 13.81 7.06
CA GLU A 164 -11.41 13.01 7.80
C GLU A 164 -10.10 13.79 8.02
N ASP A 165 -9.86 14.82 7.19
CA ASP A 165 -8.77 15.80 7.32
C ASP A 165 -8.87 16.71 8.57
N GLY A 166 -9.95 16.61 9.36
CA GLY A 166 -10.18 17.41 10.57
C GLY A 166 -10.39 16.62 11.86
N PHE A 167 -10.38 15.28 11.84
CA PHE A 167 -10.62 14.48 13.06
C PHE A 167 -9.32 14.27 13.84
N TYR A 168 -8.93 15.28 14.62
CA TYR A 168 -7.83 15.20 15.57
C TYR A 168 -8.35 14.90 16.98
N VAL A 169 -8.09 13.69 17.47
CA VAL A 169 -8.45 13.25 18.84
C VAL A 169 -7.40 13.67 19.88
N GLU A 170 -6.41 14.47 19.47
CA GLU A 170 -5.23 14.82 20.26
C GLU A 170 -5.61 15.60 21.53
N ASP A 171 -6.60 16.51 21.42
CA ASP A 171 -7.06 17.34 22.53
C ASP A 171 -7.87 16.51 23.55
N GLU A 172 -8.73 15.60 23.08
CA GLU A 172 -9.46 14.64 23.92
C GLU A 172 -8.50 13.66 24.60
N LEU A 173 -7.49 13.15 23.88
CA LEU A 173 -6.45 12.27 24.45
C LEU A 173 -5.64 12.99 25.53
N LYS A 174 -5.28 14.25 25.30
CA LYS A 174 -4.58 15.09 26.29
C LYS A 174 -5.45 15.35 27.52
N SER A 175 -6.74 15.60 27.34
CA SER A 175 -7.72 15.75 28.42
C SER A 175 -7.85 14.46 29.25
N ILE A 176 -7.93 13.29 28.58
CA ILE A 176 -7.94 11.98 29.23
C ILE A 176 -6.63 11.74 29.99
N GLN A 177 -5.48 12.08 29.40
CA GLN A 177 -4.17 11.94 30.04
C GLN A 177 -4.06 12.79 31.31
N GLU A 178 -4.53 14.03 31.29
CA GLU A 178 -4.58 14.91 32.47
C GLU A 178 -5.52 14.39 33.55
N ARG A 179 -6.67 13.85 33.16
CA ARG A 179 -7.61 13.23 34.10
C ARG A 179 -7.03 11.95 34.72
N LEU A 180 -6.31 11.15 33.93
CA LEU A 180 -5.56 9.97 34.40
C LEU A 180 -4.45 10.35 35.39
N LYS A 181 -3.77 11.49 35.21
CA LYS A 181 -2.78 11.97 36.19
C LYS A 181 -3.39 12.26 37.56
N LYS A 182 -4.67 12.66 37.63
CA LYS A 182 -5.37 13.02 38.87
C LYS A 182 -6.01 11.84 39.61
N LEU A 183 -6.13 10.67 38.97
CA LEU A 183 -6.72 9.49 39.61
C LEU A 183 -5.82 8.86 40.69
N PRO A 184 -6.38 8.09 41.65
CA PRO A 184 -5.60 7.28 42.57
C PRO A 184 -4.86 6.14 41.83
N PHE A 185 -3.73 5.70 42.39
CA PHE A 185 -2.79 4.77 41.72
C PHE A 185 -3.42 3.45 41.27
N HIS A 186 -4.36 2.89 42.04
CA HIS A 186 -5.04 1.63 41.69
C HIS A 186 -5.89 1.76 40.42
N MET A 187 -6.66 2.84 40.26
CA MET A 187 -7.44 3.08 39.04
C MET A 187 -6.56 3.34 37.82
N LYS A 188 -5.39 3.99 38.01
CA LYS A 188 -4.42 4.15 36.90
C LYS A 188 -3.87 2.81 36.42
N LEU A 189 -3.69 1.86 37.32
CA LEU A 189 -3.23 0.50 37.00
C LEU A 189 -4.28 -0.27 36.19
N GLU A 190 -5.54 -0.17 36.58
CA GLU A 190 -6.67 -0.76 35.84
C GLU A 190 -6.80 -0.15 34.44
N VAL A 191 -6.77 1.19 34.34
CA VAL A 191 -6.83 1.87 33.03
C VAL A 191 -5.59 1.55 32.18
N LYS A 192 -4.41 1.42 32.78
CA LYS A 192 -3.19 1.02 32.06
C LYS A 192 -3.32 -0.38 31.47
N GLU A 193 -3.94 -1.31 32.18
CA GLU A 193 -4.17 -2.66 31.67
C GLU A 193 -5.19 -2.69 30.53
N VAL A 194 -6.27 -1.89 30.63
CA VAL A 194 -7.25 -1.71 29.55
C VAL A 194 -6.61 -1.07 28.31
N LEU A 195 -5.78 -0.04 28.49
CA LEU A 195 -5.06 0.61 27.38
C LEU A 195 -4.03 -0.32 26.73
N ARG A 196 -3.45 -1.26 27.49
CA ARG A 196 -2.54 -2.29 26.96
C ARG A 196 -3.24 -3.29 26.05
N GLN A 197 -4.55 -3.54 26.27
CA GLN A 197 -5.35 -4.39 25.39
C GLN A 197 -5.76 -3.69 24.09
N LEU A 198 -5.78 -2.35 24.09
CA LEU A 198 -6.13 -1.51 22.93
C LEU A 198 -4.92 -1.14 22.05
N SER A 199 -3.69 -1.47 22.46
CA SER A 199 -2.46 -1.11 21.75
C SER A 199 -1.59 -2.35 21.49
N PRO A 200 -1.46 -2.82 20.24
CA PRO A 200 -0.48 -3.84 19.90
C PRO A 200 0.91 -3.17 19.78
N SER A 201 1.57 -2.87 20.89
CA SER A 201 2.90 -2.26 20.81
C SER A 201 4.01 -3.31 20.55
N PRO A 202 4.96 -3.04 19.63
CA PRO A 202 6.18 -3.82 19.47
C PRO A 202 7.10 -3.60 20.68
N THR A 203 7.70 -4.71 21.13
CA THR A 203 8.63 -4.73 22.26
C THR A 203 9.89 -3.95 21.91
N THR A 204 10.18 -2.87 22.65
CA THR A 204 11.53 -2.29 22.68
C THR A 204 12.07 -2.36 24.09
N SER A 205 12.98 -3.31 24.26
CA SER A 205 13.90 -3.47 25.39
C SER A 205 14.82 -2.26 25.47
N SER A 206 14.91 -1.64 26.65
CA SER A 206 16.08 -0.83 26.99
C SER A 206 16.42 -1.00 28.47
N PHE A 207 17.48 -1.78 28.71
CA PHE A 207 18.23 -1.75 29.96
C PHE A 207 18.91 -0.39 30.15
N LYS A 208 18.74 0.25 31.32
CA LYS A 208 19.84 0.94 32.01
C LYS A 208 19.74 0.78 33.54
N ARG A 209 20.93 0.58 34.12
CA ARG A 209 21.30 0.20 35.49
C ARG A 209 20.98 1.26 36.56
N LYS A 210 20.70 0.81 37.78
CA LYS A 210 21.20 1.43 39.04
C LYS A 210 21.65 0.36 40.07
N LYS A 211 22.90 0.50 40.55
CA LYS A 211 23.51 -0.05 41.78
C LYS A 211 22.74 0.50 43.02
N CYS A 212 22.69 -0.04 44.23
CA CYS A 212 23.21 -1.21 44.96
C CYS A 212 22.54 -1.16 46.36
N ALA A 213 22.19 -2.28 47.00
CA ALA A 213 22.19 -2.44 48.47
C ALA A 213 22.11 -3.93 48.85
N ARG A 214 22.99 -4.36 49.76
CA ARG A 214 23.08 -5.72 50.31
C ARG A 214 22.08 -5.90 51.47
N LEU A 215 21.49 -7.08 51.60
CA LEU A 215 21.21 -7.72 52.90
C LEU A 215 20.77 -9.19 52.73
N GLY A 216 21.44 -10.08 53.46
CA GLY A 216 20.82 -11.23 54.15
C GLY A 216 20.52 -12.50 53.36
N LYS A 217 21.23 -13.58 53.71
CA LYS A 217 21.05 -14.99 53.31
C LYS A 217 19.70 -15.57 53.79
N THR A 218 19.06 -16.43 53.00
CA THR A 218 18.61 -17.77 53.43
C THR A 218 18.45 -18.72 52.22
N SER A 219 18.92 -19.96 52.40
CA SER A 219 18.87 -21.12 51.50
C SER A 219 17.47 -21.74 51.43
N LEU A 220 17.09 -22.34 50.29
CA LEU A 220 16.38 -23.64 50.16
C LEU A 220 16.27 -24.08 48.67
N SER A 221 16.96 -25.19 48.36
CA SER A 221 16.80 -26.24 47.31
C SER A 221 16.42 -25.94 45.84
N PRO A 222 16.96 -26.70 44.85
CA PRO A 222 16.77 -26.47 43.41
C PRO A 222 15.59 -27.27 42.81
N LEU A 223 14.76 -26.58 42.01
CA LEU A 223 13.84 -27.21 41.04
C LEU A 223 14.56 -27.48 39.70
N PRO A 224 14.15 -28.49 38.93
CA PRO A 224 14.85 -28.94 37.73
C PRO A 224 14.80 -27.92 36.58
N PRO A 225 15.77 -27.92 35.65
CA PRO A 225 15.83 -26.94 34.58
C PRO A 225 14.69 -27.16 33.57
N PRO A 226 13.96 -26.11 33.15
CA PRO A 226 13.10 -26.19 31.99
C PRO A 226 13.96 -26.42 30.75
N SER A 227 13.62 -27.48 30.04
CA SER A 227 14.13 -27.84 28.72
C SER A 227 14.08 -26.65 27.75
N ARG A 228 15.22 -26.40 27.11
CA ARG A 228 15.44 -25.74 25.80
C ARG A 228 14.21 -25.01 25.23
N CYS A 229 14.23 -23.68 25.28
CA CYS A 229 13.39 -22.84 24.43
C CYS A 229 13.51 -23.30 22.96
N PRO A 230 12.39 -23.44 22.21
CA PRO A 230 12.46 -23.65 20.78
C PRO A 230 13.21 -22.47 20.15
N LYS A 231 14.23 -22.75 19.34
CA LYS A 231 14.85 -21.72 18.51
C LYS A 231 13.75 -21.05 17.67
N PRO A 232 13.76 -19.72 17.49
CA PRO A 232 12.86 -19.06 16.57
C PRO A 232 12.98 -19.75 15.21
N LYS A 233 11.87 -20.25 14.67
CA LYS A 233 11.83 -20.71 13.28
C LYS A 233 12.22 -19.51 12.41
N HIS A 234 13.20 -19.72 11.55
CA HIS A 234 13.74 -18.72 10.62
C HIS A 234 12.57 -18.08 9.86
N ILE A 235 12.27 -16.80 10.14
CA ILE A 235 11.46 -16.00 9.23
C ILE A 235 12.27 -15.92 7.94
N PRO A 236 11.74 -16.27 6.76
CA PRO A 236 12.47 -16.09 5.52
C PRO A 236 12.73 -14.60 5.36
N VAL A 237 13.99 -14.19 5.46
CA VAL A 237 14.40 -12.85 5.01
C VAL A 237 14.14 -12.85 3.51
N MET A 238 13.09 -12.15 3.07
CA MET A 238 12.82 -12.02 1.64
C MET A 238 14.05 -11.40 0.97
N ARG A 239 14.53 -12.03 -0.10
CA ARG A 239 15.67 -11.52 -0.86
C ARG A 239 15.20 -10.30 -1.66
N PRO A 240 16.07 -9.33 -1.98
CA PRO A 240 15.68 -8.17 -2.78
C PRO A 240 14.99 -8.53 -4.11
N ILE A 241 15.36 -9.66 -4.73
CA ILE A 241 14.73 -10.14 -5.95
C ILE A 241 13.26 -10.54 -5.77
N ASP A 242 12.86 -10.96 -4.57
CA ASP A 242 11.50 -11.39 -4.28
C ASP A 242 10.52 -10.19 -4.21
N TYR A 243 11.05 -8.96 -4.15
CA TYR A 243 10.28 -7.71 -4.26
C TYR A 243 10.12 -7.21 -5.69
N MET A 244 10.75 -7.84 -6.68
CA MET A 244 10.67 -7.39 -8.07
C MET A 244 9.41 -7.93 -8.75
N THR A 245 8.84 -7.16 -9.67
CA THR A 245 7.59 -7.56 -10.31
C THR A 245 7.76 -8.87 -11.09
N CYS A 246 6.84 -9.81 -10.91
CA CYS A 246 6.96 -11.17 -11.46
C CYS A 246 7.23 -11.20 -12.96
N PHE A 247 6.64 -10.30 -13.75
CA PHE A 247 6.83 -10.25 -15.20
C PHE A 247 8.27 -9.88 -15.62
N MET A 248 9.02 -9.20 -14.75
CA MET A 248 10.41 -8.78 -15.00
C MET A 248 11.44 -9.80 -14.53
N LEU A 249 11.08 -10.71 -13.61
CA LEU A 249 12.01 -11.70 -13.03
C LEU A 249 12.79 -12.50 -14.09
N PRO A 250 12.19 -12.99 -15.19
CA PRO A 250 12.93 -13.73 -16.22
C PRO A 250 14.02 -12.89 -16.92
N PHE A 251 13.89 -11.56 -16.87
CA PHE A 251 14.76 -10.60 -17.53
C PHE A 251 15.80 -9.98 -16.60
N ILE A 252 15.78 -10.29 -15.30
CA ILE A 252 16.83 -9.85 -14.38
C ILE A 252 18.07 -10.72 -14.60
N GLU A 253 19.18 -10.06 -14.90
CA GLU A 253 20.50 -10.68 -15.03
C GLU A 253 21.24 -10.69 -13.69
N LYS A 254 21.21 -9.56 -12.98
CA LYS A 254 21.91 -9.38 -11.71
C LYS A 254 21.19 -8.36 -10.83
N VAL A 255 21.17 -8.61 -9.52
CA VAL A 255 20.77 -7.63 -8.50
C VAL A 255 22.00 -7.30 -7.66
N VAL A 256 22.32 -6.02 -7.52
CA VAL A 256 23.38 -5.52 -6.66
C VAL A 256 22.74 -4.84 -5.47
N ASP A 257 22.95 -5.43 -4.30
CA ASP A 257 22.50 -4.88 -3.03
C ASP A 257 23.44 -3.75 -2.60
N ILE A 258 22.92 -2.54 -2.56
CA ILE A 258 23.67 -1.34 -2.16
C ILE A 258 23.63 -1.22 -0.64
N ILE A 259 24.55 -0.46 -0.03
CA ILE A 259 24.53 -0.26 1.42
C ILE A 259 23.33 0.61 1.81
N GLY A 260 22.51 0.14 2.76
CA GLY A 260 21.33 0.83 3.27
C GLY A 260 21.63 1.91 4.31
N ASP A 261 22.48 2.88 3.99
CA ASP A 261 22.90 3.98 4.90
C ASP A 261 22.05 5.26 4.76
N GLY A 262 20.91 5.18 4.08
CA GLY A 262 20.08 6.34 3.69
C GLY A 262 20.57 7.06 2.42
N HIS A 263 21.59 6.53 1.76
CA HIS A 263 22.08 7.02 0.46
C HIS A 263 21.98 5.98 -0.66
N CYS A 264 21.40 4.80 -0.38
CA CYS A 264 21.32 3.68 -1.31
C CYS A 264 20.79 4.04 -2.71
N GLY A 265 19.77 4.89 -2.83
CA GLY A 265 19.27 5.33 -4.13
C GLY A 265 20.30 6.13 -4.95
N PHE A 266 21.00 7.07 -4.33
CA PHE A 266 22.07 7.84 -4.98
C PHE A 266 23.31 6.99 -5.26
N GLN A 267 23.62 6.05 -4.35
CA GLN A 267 24.71 5.11 -4.53
C GLN A 267 24.42 4.10 -5.65
N ALA A 268 23.17 3.67 -5.83
CA ALA A 268 22.76 2.82 -6.95
C ALA A 268 22.98 3.51 -8.30
N ILE A 269 22.62 4.80 -8.39
CA ILE A 269 22.87 5.62 -9.58
C ILE A 269 24.38 5.74 -9.82
N ALA A 270 25.16 6.02 -8.77
CA ALA A 270 26.62 6.11 -8.88
C ALA A 270 27.30 4.82 -9.35
N GLU A 271 26.87 3.69 -8.79
CA GLU A 271 27.34 2.35 -9.16
C GLU A 271 27.06 2.07 -10.64
N PHE A 272 25.86 2.39 -11.12
CA PHE A 272 25.52 2.25 -12.53
C PHE A 272 26.38 3.12 -13.44
N MET A 273 26.73 4.33 -13.00
CA MET A 273 27.57 5.27 -13.74
C MET A 273 29.07 4.95 -13.63
N GLY A 274 29.47 3.93 -12.87
CA GLY A 274 30.88 3.55 -12.68
C GLY A 274 31.71 4.57 -11.90
N LEU A 275 31.09 5.35 -11.02
CA LEU A 275 31.77 6.37 -10.20
C LEU A 275 32.30 5.73 -8.90
N THR A 276 33.46 6.15 -8.38
CA THR A 276 34.14 5.43 -7.28
C THR A 276 34.52 6.25 -6.03
N GLU A 277 34.22 7.56 -5.91
CA GLU A 277 34.47 8.35 -4.69
C GLU A 277 33.42 9.47 -4.42
N GLN A 278 32.95 9.60 -3.17
CA GLN A 278 31.96 10.62 -2.74
C GLN A 278 30.68 10.68 -3.61
N ASN A 279 30.37 9.57 -4.26
CA ASN A 279 29.52 9.62 -5.44
C ASN A 279 28.10 10.11 -5.16
N HIS A 280 27.50 9.76 -4.01
CA HIS A 280 26.14 10.20 -3.68
C HIS A 280 26.03 11.74 -3.59
N ILE A 281 27.10 12.44 -3.18
CA ILE A 281 27.16 13.91 -3.14
C ILE A 281 27.22 14.46 -4.56
N MET A 282 28.03 13.86 -5.43
CA MET A 282 28.10 14.23 -6.83
C MET A 282 26.77 14.01 -7.54
N ILE A 283 26.12 12.86 -7.34
CA ILE A 283 24.78 12.58 -7.88
C ILE A 283 23.80 13.65 -7.41
N ARG A 284 23.76 13.99 -6.11
CA ARG A 284 22.90 15.08 -5.61
C ARG A 284 23.19 16.40 -6.32
N ARG A 285 24.46 16.76 -6.50
CA ARG A 285 24.84 17.99 -7.19
C ARG A 285 24.38 18.01 -8.65
N HIS A 286 24.51 16.89 -9.36
CA HIS A 286 24.00 16.72 -10.72
C HIS A 286 22.47 16.93 -10.78
N LEU A 287 21.72 16.30 -9.88
CA LEU A 287 20.26 16.42 -9.83
C LEU A 287 19.80 17.83 -9.43
N ILE A 288 20.50 18.49 -8.49
CA ILE A 288 20.23 19.88 -8.12
C ILE A 288 20.49 20.82 -9.31
N GLN A 289 21.57 20.60 -10.05
CA GLN A 289 21.91 21.39 -11.22
C GLN A 289 20.81 21.28 -12.28
N GLU A 290 20.39 20.05 -12.62
CA GLU A 290 19.30 19.78 -13.57
C GLU A 290 18.00 20.50 -13.18
N LEU A 291 17.60 20.41 -11.91
CA LEU A 291 16.39 21.09 -11.42
C LEU A 291 16.48 22.61 -11.56
N LYS A 292 17.64 23.20 -11.25
CA LYS A 292 17.83 24.66 -11.28
C LYS A 292 17.90 25.19 -12.70
N ASP A 293 18.60 24.50 -13.59
CA ASP A 293 18.76 24.92 -14.99
C ASP A 293 17.43 24.84 -15.76
N HIS A 294 16.51 23.98 -15.32
CA HIS A 294 15.23 23.75 -15.97
C HIS A 294 14.05 23.94 -15.01
N ARG A 295 14.14 24.94 -14.12
CA ARG A 295 13.17 25.18 -13.05
C ARG A 295 11.73 25.17 -13.53
N ASP A 296 11.41 25.95 -14.57
CA ASP A 296 10.03 26.17 -14.98
C ASP A 296 9.38 24.89 -15.52
N ASP A 297 10.13 24.07 -16.26
CA ASP A 297 9.67 22.75 -16.71
C ASP A 297 9.33 21.84 -15.52
N TYR A 298 10.18 21.83 -14.48
CA TYR A 298 9.95 20.99 -13.31
C TYR A 298 8.83 21.51 -12.40
N VAL A 299 8.64 22.83 -12.29
CA VAL A 299 7.48 23.41 -11.58
C VAL A 299 6.19 22.96 -12.23
N GLU A 300 6.14 22.90 -13.55
CA GLU A 300 4.99 22.39 -14.31
C GLU A 300 4.77 20.89 -14.05
N VAL A 301 5.81 20.05 -14.23
CA VAL A 301 5.75 18.59 -13.99
C VAL A 301 5.35 18.24 -12.55
N TYR A 302 5.76 19.05 -11.58
CA TYR A 302 5.45 18.83 -10.17
C TYR A 302 4.15 19.53 -9.71
N ALA A 303 3.40 20.13 -10.63
CA ALA A 303 2.14 20.81 -10.37
C ALA A 303 2.25 21.91 -9.30
N GLY A 304 3.37 22.66 -9.31
CA GLY A 304 3.54 23.88 -8.52
C GLY A 304 4.85 24.00 -7.73
N GLU A 305 5.10 25.23 -7.27
CA GLU A 305 6.35 25.64 -6.63
C GLU A 305 6.59 24.96 -5.28
N ASN A 306 5.53 24.66 -4.52
CA ASN A 306 5.64 23.97 -3.24
C ASN A 306 6.28 22.58 -3.39
N ARG A 307 5.85 21.80 -4.39
CA ARG A 307 6.37 20.45 -4.63
C ARG A 307 7.78 20.49 -5.23
N TYR A 308 8.04 21.44 -6.12
CA TYR A 308 9.40 21.70 -6.62
C TYR A 308 10.37 21.99 -5.47
N ASN A 309 10.02 22.91 -4.57
CA ASN A 309 10.87 23.28 -3.43
C ASN A 309 11.04 22.11 -2.45
N TYR A 310 10.01 21.29 -2.24
CA TYR A 310 10.11 20.06 -1.44
C TYR A 310 11.17 19.10 -2.00
N ILE A 311 11.13 18.82 -3.30
CA ILE A 311 12.08 17.92 -3.98
C ILE A 311 13.49 18.50 -3.96
N LEU A 312 13.64 19.80 -4.26
CA LEU A 312 14.92 20.49 -4.20
C LEU A 312 15.56 20.44 -2.81
N ASN A 313 14.76 20.67 -1.76
CA ASN A 313 15.19 20.59 -0.36
C ASN A 313 15.56 19.16 0.07
N GLY A 314 14.94 18.14 -0.52
CA GLY A 314 15.29 16.73 -0.27
C GLY A 314 16.65 16.34 -0.87
N LEU A 315 17.03 16.97 -1.98
CA LEU A 315 18.33 16.75 -2.64
C LEU A 315 19.49 17.43 -1.92
N HIS A 316 19.26 18.53 -1.21
CA HIS A 316 20.30 19.21 -0.44
C HIS A 316 20.81 18.35 0.73
N PRO A 317 22.12 18.07 0.82
CA PRO A 317 22.67 17.25 1.89
C PRO A 317 22.53 17.94 3.25
N PRO A 318 22.30 17.19 4.35
CA PRO A 318 22.25 17.75 5.70
C PRO A 318 23.61 18.30 6.14
N ALA A 319 23.60 19.38 6.93
CA ALA A 319 24.81 20.07 7.38
C ALA A 319 25.78 19.19 8.21
N ASN A 320 25.28 18.11 8.83
CA ASN A 320 26.09 17.10 9.52
C ASN A 320 25.99 15.76 8.78
N MET A 321 27.07 15.36 8.10
CA MET A 321 27.16 14.13 7.31
C MET A 321 27.18 12.83 8.12
N LYS A 322 27.34 12.89 9.45
CA LYS A 322 27.35 11.69 10.30
C LYS A 322 25.91 11.24 10.58
N GLY A 323 25.45 10.25 9.83
CA GLY A 323 24.26 9.46 10.16
C GLY A 323 22.97 9.97 9.55
N CYS A 324 22.92 10.23 8.23
CA CYS A 324 21.73 10.70 7.52
C CYS A 324 20.62 9.63 7.37
N ALA A 325 20.89 8.37 7.75
CA ALA A 325 19.96 7.26 7.57
C ALA A 325 18.56 7.52 8.17
N HIS A 326 18.47 8.28 9.27
CA HIS A 326 17.19 8.60 9.91
C HIS A 326 16.42 9.75 9.24
N LEU A 327 17.03 10.50 8.32
CA LEU A 327 16.44 11.65 7.64
C LEU A 327 15.77 11.20 6.34
N VAL A 328 14.59 10.60 6.47
CA VAL A 328 13.81 10.04 5.35
C VAL A 328 13.47 11.13 4.31
N ASP A 329 13.32 12.39 4.74
CA ASP A 329 13.11 13.55 3.85
C ASP A 329 14.30 13.84 2.93
N LYS A 330 15.47 13.24 3.21
CA LYS A 330 16.68 13.35 2.38
C LYS A 330 16.90 12.13 1.49
N TRP A 331 16.06 11.12 1.52
CA TRP A 331 16.24 9.94 0.67
C TRP A 331 15.88 10.23 -0.79
N LEU A 332 16.41 9.42 -1.71
CA LEU A 332 15.96 9.44 -3.10
C LEU A 332 14.46 9.07 -3.10
N THR A 333 13.60 9.98 -3.52
CA THR A 333 12.15 9.79 -3.45
C THR A 333 11.63 9.10 -4.71
N PHE A 334 10.96 7.97 -4.51
CA PHE A 334 10.27 7.24 -5.57
C PHE A 334 9.17 8.08 -6.25
N SER A 335 9.02 7.94 -7.56
CA SER A 335 8.03 8.59 -8.44
C SER A 335 8.19 10.11 -8.67
N HIS A 336 9.32 10.71 -8.30
CA HIS A 336 9.58 12.15 -8.50
C HIS A 336 10.97 12.47 -9.03
N MET A 337 12.01 11.84 -8.46
CA MET A 337 13.39 12.16 -8.78
C MET A 337 13.90 11.43 -10.04
N GLU A 338 13.17 10.42 -10.52
CA GLU A 338 13.54 9.61 -11.69
C GLU A 338 13.55 10.42 -12.98
N TYR A 339 12.66 11.40 -13.13
CA TYR A 339 12.71 12.32 -14.28
C TYR A 339 13.96 13.19 -14.26
N ILE A 340 14.44 13.58 -13.09
CA ILE A 340 15.67 14.37 -12.96
C ILE A 340 16.86 13.53 -13.41
N VAL A 341 16.91 12.27 -12.95
CA VAL A 341 17.94 11.31 -13.35
C VAL A 341 17.89 11.03 -14.86
N ALA A 342 16.70 10.78 -15.40
CA ALA A 342 16.51 10.48 -16.82
C ALA A 342 16.96 11.64 -17.73
N ASN A 343 16.58 12.88 -17.40
CA ASN A 343 16.98 14.05 -18.18
C ASN A 343 18.49 14.32 -18.07
N TYR A 344 19.04 14.33 -16.85
CA TYR A 344 20.46 14.65 -16.65
C TYR A 344 21.40 13.65 -17.34
N TYR A 345 21.11 12.35 -17.21
CA TYR A 345 21.92 11.29 -17.82
C TYR A 345 21.48 10.89 -19.22
N LYS A 346 20.45 11.54 -19.78
CA LYS A 346 19.91 11.29 -21.13
C LYS A 346 19.62 9.80 -21.38
N GLY A 347 19.05 9.13 -20.37
CA GLY A 347 18.85 7.68 -20.33
C GLY A 347 17.48 7.31 -19.80
N CYS A 348 17.02 6.09 -20.13
CA CYS A 348 15.79 5.57 -19.57
C CYS A 348 16.05 5.06 -18.15
N VAL A 349 15.24 5.51 -17.20
CA VAL A 349 15.26 5.01 -15.82
C VAL A 349 14.06 4.10 -15.65
N VAL A 350 14.31 2.84 -15.31
CA VAL A 350 13.28 1.86 -14.98
C VAL A 350 13.27 1.69 -13.47
N VAL A 351 12.09 1.75 -12.87
CA VAL A 351 11.92 1.39 -11.47
C VAL A 351 11.11 0.12 -11.37
N LEU A 352 11.67 -0.88 -10.70
CA LEU A 352 11.01 -2.14 -10.39
C LEU A 352 10.69 -2.21 -8.90
N THR A 353 9.46 -2.60 -8.61
CA THR A 353 8.97 -2.74 -7.25
C THR A 353 7.82 -3.76 -7.21
N ASN A 354 7.43 -4.19 -6.01
CA ASN A 354 6.19 -4.92 -5.80
C ASN A 354 5.03 -3.94 -5.61
N LEU A 355 3.79 -4.47 -5.70
CA LEU A 355 2.56 -3.69 -5.52
C LEU A 355 2.38 -3.14 -4.10
N GLU A 356 3.13 -3.65 -3.11
CA GLU A 356 3.08 -3.16 -1.73
C GLU A 356 3.78 -1.81 -1.60
N VAL A 357 4.88 -1.60 -2.34
CA VAL A 357 5.66 -0.36 -2.33
C VAL A 357 5.20 0.61 -3.42
N GLY A 358 4.74 0.12 -4.58
CA GLY A 358 4.26 1.00 -5.65
C GLY A 358 3.99 0.27 -6.97
N LYS A 359 4.01 1.01 -8.08
CA LYS A 359 3.91 0.44 -9.43
C LYS A 359 5.24 0.60 -10.14
N SER A 360 5.75 -0.47 -10.75
CA SER A 360 6.90 -0.41 -11.64
C SER A 360 6.62 0.49 -12.83
N LYS A 361 7.55 1.39 -13.15
CA LYS A 361 7.38 2.43 -14.16
C LYS A 361 8.68 2.65 -14.92
N SER A 362 8.53 3.11 -16.16
CA SER A 362 9.64 3.59 -16.98
C SER A 362 9.57 5.12 -17.10
N PHE A 363 10.71 5.77 -16.88
CA PHE A 363 10.88 7.21 -16.96
C PHE A 363 11.84 7.51 -18.11
N PHE A 364 11.31 8.15 -19.14
CA PHE A 364 12.09 8.61 -20.27
C PHE A 364 12.47 10.08 -20.06
N PRO A 365 13.58 10.55 -20.67
CA PRO A 365 13.88 11.98 -20.73
C PRO A 365 12.68 12.76 -21.25
N LEU A 366 12.41 13.91 -20.63
CA LEU A 366 11.36 14.84 -21.06
C LEU A 366 11.86 15.76 -22.18
N ARG A 367 13.18 15.94 -22.27
CA ARG A 367 13.89 16.82 -23.19
C ARG A 367 15.04 16.10 -23.89
N GLY A 368 15.41 16.61 -25.06
CA GLY A 368 16.58 16.16 -25.81
C GLY A 368 16.28 14.96 -26.71
N SER A 369 16.86 15.00 -27.91
CA SER A 369 16.68 13.93 -28.89
C SER A 369 17.23 12.59 -28.38
N PRO A 370 16.51 11.48 -28.58
CA PRO A 370 17.03 10.16 -28.33
C PRO A 370 18.33 9.95 -29.14
N PRO A 371 19.23 9.07 -28.66
CA PRO A 371 20.51 8.84 -29.30
C PRO A 371 20.34 8.47 -30.78
N PRO A 372 21.07 9.09 -31.72
CA PRO A 372 20.90 8.83 -33.14
C PRO A 372 21.29 7.39 -33.52
N GLY A 373 20.39 6.71 -34.23
CA GLY A 373 20.61 5.38 -34.84
C GLY A 373 20.15 4.19 -33.98
N LYS A 374 20.63 2.97 -34.31
CA LYS A 374 20.40 1.74 -33.52
C LYS A 374 21.29 1.65 -32.26
N GLN A 375 21.75 2.77 -31.72
CA GLN A 375 22.59 2.76 -30.53
C GLN A 375 21.77 2.27 -29.34
N LYS A 376 22.33 1.32 -28.57
CA LYS A 376 21.68 0.82 -27.36
C LYS A 376 21.55 1.98 -26.37
N THR A 377 20.31 2.35 -26.05
CA THR A 377 20.03 3.22 -24.92
C THR A 377 20.38 2.48 -23.64
N SER A 378 21.21 3.11 -22.81
CA SER A 378 21.52 2.58 -21.48
C SER A 378 20.26 2.68 -20.61
N ILE A 379 19.80 1.55 -20.07
CA ILE A 379 18.64 1.48 -19.17
C ILE A 379 19.16 1.34 -17.74
N MET A 380 18.92 2.36 -16.93
CA MET A 380 19.23 2.34 -15.50
C MET A 380 18.04 1.73 -14.76
N CYS A 381 18.17 0.52 -14.25
CA CYS A 381 17.08 -0.14 -13.54
C CYS A 381 17.31 -0.13 -12.02
N LEU A 382 16.44 0.59 -11.30
CA LEU A 382 16.45 0.68 -9.84
C LEU A 382 15.37 -0.24 -9.26
N GLY A 383 15.74 -1.09 -8.32
CA GLY A 383 14.79 -1.87 -7.53
C GLY A 383 14.45 -1.14 -6.23
N VAL A 384 13.17 -0.91 -5.95
CA VAL A 384 12.70 -0.30 -4.71
C VAL A 384 12.10 -1.38 -3.83
N ILE A 385 12.63 -1.50 -2.62
CA ILE A 385 12.08 -2.35 -1.56
C ILE A 385 11.86 -1.49 -0.31
N PRO A 386 11.16 -1.97 0.72
CA PRO A 386 10.89 -1.15 1.91
C PRO A 386 12.18 -0.55 2.49
N ASN A 387 12.24 0.79 2.50
CA ASN A 387 13.37 1.59 2.99
C ASN A 387 14.72 1.35 2.31
N HIS A 388 14.76 0.79 1.09
CA HIS A 388 16.02 0.47 0.44
C HIS A 388 15.95 0.47 -1.10
N PHE A 389 17.08 0.78 -1.74
CA PHE A 389 17.26 0.73 -3.18
C PHE A 389 18.34 -0.28 -3.55
N VAL A 390 18.08 -1.08 -4.56
CA VAL A 390 19.04 -2.00 -5.18
C VAL A 390 19.23 -1.64 -6.65
N LEU A 391 20.40 -1.94 -7.20
CA LEU A 391 20.66 -1.77 -8.63
C LEU A 391 20.37 -3.09 -9.37
N ILE A 392 19.66 -3.03 -10.49
CA ILE A 392 19.27 -4.19 -11.27
C ILE A 392 19.86 -4.08 -12.67
N TYR A 393 20.48 -5.16 -13.13
CA TYR A 393 20.91 -5.32 -14.51
C TYR A 393 19.88 -6.18 -15.24
N LEU A 394 19.36 -5.67 -16.36
CA LEU A 394 18.36 -6.34 -17.17
C LEU A 394 19.01 -6.95 -18.43
N LYS A 395 18.50 -8.11 -18.84
CA LYS A 395 18.89 -8.77 -20.09
C LYS A 395 18.48 -7.91 -21.29
N ASN A 396 19.26 -7.99 -22.36
CA ASN A 396 18.91 -7.34 -23.63
C ASN A 396 17.53 -7.80 -24.14
N GLY A 397 16.73 -6.85 -24.64
CA GLY A 397 15.39 -7.14 -25.19
C GLY A 397 14.30 -7.37 -24.14
N CYS A 398 14.54 -7.00 -22.88
CA CYS A 398 13.52 -7.05 -21.83
C CYS A 398 12.34 -6.11 -22.15
N PRO A 399 11.10 -6.50 -21.79
CA PRO A 399 9.98 -5.57 -21.82
C PRO A 399 10.22 -4.44 -20.81
N LEU A 400 9.75 -3.24 -21.13
CA LEU A 400 9.77 -2.12 -20.21
C LEU A 400 8.42 -2.04 -19.47
N PRO A 401 8.41 -1.73 -18.16
CA PRO A 401 7.18 -1.33 -17.48
C PRO A 401 6.51 -0.13 -18.15
N PRO A 402 5.21 0.11 -17.91
CA PRO A 402 4.51 1.25 -18.48
C PRO A 402 5.24 2.58 -18.23
N SER A 403 5.23 3.47 -19.21
CA SER A 403 5.67 4.85 -19.05
C SER A 403 4.81 5.57 -18.01
N SER A 404 5.41 6.47 -17.27
CA SER A 404 4.71 7.37 -16.36
C SER A 404 3.84 8.37 -17.14
N THR A 405 2.70 8.74 -16.54
CA THR A 405 1.74 9.70 -17.10
C THR A 405 2.37 11.05 -17.41
N GLU A 406 3.26 11.54 -16.54
CA GLU A 406 3.87 12.87 -16.73
C GLU A 406 4.76 12.93 -17.98
N TRP A 407 5.29 11.80 -18.46
CA TRP A 407 6.04 11.80 -19.71
C TRP A 407 5.11 12.11 -20.90
N HIS A 408 3.90 11.55 -20.91
CA HIS A 408 2.94 11.83 -21.97
C HIS A 408 2.42 13.28 -21.91
N ASN A 409 2.34 13.85 -20.71
CA ASN A 409 1.81 15.20 -20.50
C ASN A 409 2.85 16.30 -20.77
N HIS A 410 4.12 16.06 -20.44
CA HIS A 410 5.14 17.13 -20.37
C HIS A 410 6.36 16.91 -21.26
N LYS A 411 6.43 15.82 -22.05
CA LYS A 411 7.52 15.66 -23.02
C LYS A 411 7.55 16.82 -24.03
N LYS A 412 8.74 17.32 -24.32
CA LYS A 412 8.96 18.28 -25.40
C LYS A 412 9.04 17.56 -26.75
N GLU A 413 8.81 18.30 -27.84
CA GLU A 413 8.76 17.73 -29.20
C GLU A 413 10.07 17.05 -29.62
N ASP A 414 11.19 17.60 -29.18
CA ASP A 414 12.54 17.09 -29.45
C ASP A 414 12.79 15.72 -28.78
N ALA A 415 12.05 15.35 -27.74
CA ALA A 415 12.19 14.08 -27.03
C ALA A 415 11.45 12.90 -27.71
N VAL A 416 10.68 13.16 -28.77
CA VAL A 416 9.84 12.16 -29.46
C VAL A 416 10.44 11.68 -30.80
N THR A 417 11.33 12.49 -31.38
CA THR A 417 11.92 12.28 -32.72
C THR A 417 13.05 11.30 -32.68
#